data_AF-A0A6N8X678-F1
#
_entry.id   AF-A0A6N8X678-F1
#
_cell.length_a   1.000
_cell.length_b   1.000
_cell.length_c   1.000
_cell.angle_alpha   90.00
_cell.angle_beta   90.00
_cell.angle_gamma   90.00
#
_symmetry.space_group_name_H-M   'P 1'
#
loop_
_entity.id
_entity.type
_entity.pdbx_description
1 polymer ?
#
loop_
_entity_poly.entity_id
_entity_poly.type
_entity_poly.pdbx_seq_one_letter_code
_entity_poly.pdbx_strand_id
1 'polypeptide(L)'
;HPDDDVISMGGLLRKLVENGNRVTVAYQTSGNIAVFDHEVRRYLDLMRRASHVIELGGAEVVEGVMASVEEQLGAKEPGDVDPPVVQDLKRIIRESEASAAIEALGLSADNARFLDLPFYRTGMVRKNPISEADIEIVAELLEELRPSMVFAAGDLSDPHGTHRMCLEAVERALARYSGDPPLIWYYRGAWVEWGVSEATVLVPLSEHEMRAKVQAIFRHESQKDSAPFPGADPREFWQRVVDRNRETADLLASLGLPAYRAMEAYVTMRCGDRVEAQEIPTASLGEEGG
;
A
#
# COMPACT_ATOMS: atom_id res chain seq x y z
N HIS A 1 -1.03 -2.48 3.46
CA HIS A 1 -0.01 -3.51 3.19
C HIS A 1 1.07 -2.94 2.28
N PRO A 2 2.27 -3.56 2.23
CA PRO A 2 3.34 -3.19 1.30
C PRO A 2 2.94 -3.53 -0.15
N ASP A 3 2.26 -2.64 -0.87
CA ASP A 3 1.77 -2.77 -2.28
C ASP A 3 0.52 -1.90 -2.50
N ASP A 4 -0.30 -1.72 -1.46
CA ASP A 4 -1.53 -0.92 -1.49
C ASP A 4 -1.28 0.51 -2.00
N ASP A 5 -0.15 1.11 -1.63
CA ASP A 5 0.29 2.42 -2.10
C ASP A 5 0.43 2.43 -3.64
N VAL A 6 1.19 1.53 -4.23
CA VAL A 6 1.41 1.56 -5.68
C VAL A 6 0.19 1.04 -6.48
N ILE A 7 -0.59 0.14 -5.92
CA ILE A 7 -1.84 -0.39 -6.51
C ILE A 7 -2.93 0.68 -6.56
N SER A 8 -3.11 1.40 -5.45
CA SER A 8 -4.27 2.30 -5.26
C SER A 8 -3.96 3.76 -5.51
N MET A 9 -2.70 4.16 -5.39
CA MET A 9 -2.31 5.56 -5.59
C MET A 9 -1.02 5.73 -6.38
N GLY A 10 -0.48 4.71 -7.04
CA GLY A 10 0.80 4.85 -7.73
C GLY A 10 0.85 5.99 -8.76
N GLY A 11 -0.28 6.33 -9.38
CA GLY A 11 -0.39 7.47 -10.29
C GLY A 11 -0.33 8.82 -9.55
N LEU A 12 -1.19 9.01 -8.56
CA LEU A 12 -1.21 10.19 -7.68
C LEU A 12 0.12 10.37 -6.94
N LEU A 13 0.69 9.29 -6.40
CA LEU A 13 1.96 9.29 -5.70
C LEU A 13 3.07 9.81 -6.60
N ARG A 14 3.12 9.38 -7.86
CA ARG A 14 4.07 9.91 -8.85
C ARG A 14 3.88 11.41 -9.07
N LYS A 15 2.65 11.89 -9.22
CA LYS A 15 2.36 13.32 -9.38
C LYS A 15 2.77 14.14 -8.16
N LEU A 16 2.56 13.61 -6.95
CA LEU A 16 2.99 14.26 -5.71
C LEU A 16 4.52 14.43 -5.70
N VAL A 17 5.26 13.39 -6.11
CA VAL A 17 6.72 13.44 -6.26
C VAL A 17 7.14 14.48 -7.28
N GLU A 18 6.55 14.47 -8.48
CA GLU A 18 6.89 15.42 -9.56
C GLU A 18 6.61 16.88 -9.20
N ASN A 19 5.60 17.11 -8.36
CA ASN A 19 5.26 18.42 -7.82
C ASN A 19 6.17 18.85 -6.64
N GLY A 20 7.13 18.02 -6.22
CA GLY A 20 8.05 18.34 -5.12
C GLY A 20 7.41 18.26 -3.73
N ASN A 21 6.30 17.52 -3.58
CA ASN A 21 5.67 17.33 -2.28
C ASN A 21 6.57 16.51 -1.35
N ARG A 22 6.51 16.82 -0.06
CA ARG A 22 7.12 15.99 0.99
C ARG A 22 6.19 14.81 1.28
N VAL A 23 6.59 13.62 0.84
CA VAL A 23 5.79 12.41 0.97
C VAL A 23 6.48 11.40 1.87
N THR A 24 5.71 10.82 2.79
CA THR A 24 6.12 9.65 3.57
C THR A 24 5.08 8.55 3.34
N VAL A 25 5.53 7.32 3.10
CA VAL A 25 4.66 6.16 2.94
C VAL A 25 4.80 5.28 4.18
N ALA A 26 3.69 5.13 4.91
CA ALA A 26 3.66 4.38 6.16
C ALA A 26 2.97 3.03 5.97
N TYR A 27 3.73 1.95 6.14
CA TYR A 27 3.25 0.58 6.04
C TYR A 27 2.87 0.08 7.43
N GLN A 28 1.57 0.03 7.70
CA GLN A 28 1.01 -0.40 8.98
C GLN A 28 1.20 -1.90 9.26
N THR A 29 1.32 -2.72 8.21
CA THR A 29 1.42 -4.18 8.34
C THR A 29 2.61 -4.69 7.53
N SER A 30 3.20 -5.81 7.95
CA SER A 30 4.31 -6.45 7.22
C SER A 30 3.88 -7.16 5.95
N GLY A 31 2.62 -7.61 5.84
CA GLY A 31 2.16 -8.42 4.72
C GLY A 31 2.88 -9.77 4.58
N ASN A 32 3.62 -10.21 5.60
CA ASN A 32 4.50 -11.36 5.55
C ASN A 32 3.75 -12.68 5.25
N ILE A 33 2.51 -12.83 5.72
CA ILE A 33 1.67 -14.02 5.46
C ILE A 33 1.38 -14.25 3.97
N ALA A 34 1.53 -13.22 3.13
CA ALA A 34 1.29 -13.30 1.69
C ALA A 34 2.53 -13.75 0.90
N VAL A 35 3.67 -13.95 1.56
CA VAL A 35 4.90 -14.42 0.92
C VAL A 35 4.96 -15.94 0.99
N PHE A 36 5.14 -16.60 -0.15
CA PHE A 36 5.28 -18.04 -0.22
C PHE A 36 6.63 -18.53 0.30
N ASP A 37 6.68 -19.77 0.79
CA ASP A 37 7.91 -20.36 1.34
C ASP A 37 9.01 -20.55 0.28
N HIS A 38 8.66 -20.68 -1.01
CA HIS A 38 9.67 -20.76 -2.08
C HIS A 38 10.41 -19.45 -2.28
N GLU A 39 9.76 -18.30 -2.03
CA GLU A 39 10.43 -17.00 -2.07
C GLU A 39 11.53 -16.93 -1.01
N VAL A 40 11.23 -17.39 0.21
CA VAL A 40 12.23 -17.47 1.30
C VAL A 40 13.40 -18.36 0.87
N ARG A 41 13.13 -19.55 0.33
CA ARG A 41 14.19 -20.45 -0.17
C ARG A 41 15.02 -19.81 -1.29
N ARG A 42 14.41 -19.03 -2.19
CA ARG A 42 15.12 -18.30 -3.27
C ARG A 42 16.09 -17.26 -2.70
N TYR A 43 15.66 -16.47 -1.73
CA TYR A 43 16.52 -15.45 -1.09
C TYR A 43 17.63 -16.09 -0.24
N LEU A 44 17.34 -17.19 0.44
CA LEU A 44 18.35 -17.97 1.15
C LEU A 44 19.43 -18.48 0.17
N ASP A 45 19.06 -19.10 -0.95
CA ASP A 45 20.03 -19.53 -1.99
C ASP A 45 20.87 -18.34 -2.52
N LEU A 46 20.26 -17.18 -2.73
CA LEU A 46 20.98 -15.95 -3.11
C LEU A 46 22.02 -15.57 -2.05
N MET A 47 21.68 -15.56 -0.76
CA MET A 47 22.60 -15.22 0.33
C MET A 47 23.78 -16.19 0.39
N ARG A 48 23.52 -17.50 0.26
CA ARG A 48 24.56 -18.54 0.19
C ARG A 48 25.52 -18.29 -0.96
N ARG A 49 25.00 -18.06 -2.18
CA ARG A 49 25.83 -17.75 -3.35
C ARG A 49 26.61 -16.45 -3.19
N ALA A 50 25.97 -15.41 -2.67
CA ALA A 50 26.58 -14.11 -2.43
C ALA A 50 27.73 -14.20 -1.41
N SER A 51 27.60 -15.03 -0.37
CA SER A 51 28.66 -15.25 0.64
C SER A 51 29.99 -15.74 0.07
N HIS A 52 29.99 -16.32 -1.13
CA HIS A 52 31.20 -16.75 -1.83
C HIS A 52 31.84 -15.64 -2.67
N VAL A 53 31.11 -14.54 -2.91
CA VAL A 53 31.52 -13.41 -3.77
C VAL A 53 31.86 -12.19 -2.93
N ILE A 54 31.12 -11.95 -1.86
CA ILE A 54 31.32 -10.86 -0.91
C ILE A 54 31.72 -11.44 0.45
N GLU A 55 32.66 -10.78 1.14
CA GLU A 55 33.06 -11.14 2.51
C GLU A 55 31.94 -10.82 3.50
N LEU A 56 30.89 -11.63 3.47
CA LEU A 56 29.89 -11.70 4.53
C LEU A 56 30.52 -12.49 5.67
N GLY A 57 31.07 -11.79 6.66
CA GLY A 57 31.57 -12.44 7.88
C GLY A 57 30.50 -13.38 8.46
N GLY A 58 30.92 -14.55 8.95
CA GLY A 58 30.00 -15.52 9.55
C GLY A 58 29.30 -16.46 8.56
N ALA A 59 29.93 -16.84 7.45
CA ALA A 59 29.38 -17.80 6.48
C ALA A 59 28.88 -19.11 7.12
N GLU A 60 29.57 -19.66 8.12
CA GLU A 60 29.11 -20.84 8.87
C GLU A 60 27.82 -20.59 9.67
N VAL A 61 27.65 -19.37 10.20
CA VAL A 61 26.44 -18.97 10.92
C VAL A 61 25.28 -18.84 9.94
N VAL A 62 25.51 -18.23 8.77
CA VAL A 62 24.51 -18.12 7.71
C VAL A 62 24.06 -19.50 7.27
N GLU A 63 24.99 -20.41 7.00
CA GLU A 63 24.66 -21.78 6.58
C GLU A 63 23.89 -22.55 7.68
N GLY A 64 24.25 -22.36 8.95
CA GLY A 64 23.52 -22.96 10.07
C GLY A 64 22.07 -22.46 10.20
N VAL A 65 21.86 -21.14 10.04
CA VAL A 65 20.51 -20.55 10.03
C VAL A 65 19.71 -21.05 8.83
N MET A 66 20.34 -21.11 7.66
CA MET A 66 19.72 -21.63 6.43
C MET A 66 19.25 -23.07 6.60
N ALA A 67 20.12 -23.95 7.09
CA ALA A 67 19.79 -25.35 7.33
C ALA A 67 18.63 -25.50 8.32
N SER A 68 18.62 -24.69 9.39
CA SER A 68 17.53 -24.70 10.37
C SER A 68 16.20 -24.23 9.76
N VAL A 69 16.21 -23.18 8.92
CA VAL A 69 15.01 -22.71 8.23
C VAL A 69 14.51 -23.75 7.22
N GLU A 70 15.39 -24.39 6.46
CA GLU A 70 15.03 -25.44 5.51
C GLU A 70 14.39 -26.65 6.22
N GLU A 71 14.93 -27.08 7.36
CA GLU A 71 14.38 -28.15 8.18
C GLU A 71 12.97 -27.79 8.70
N GLN A 72 12.82 -26.60 9.28
CA GLN A 72 11.54 -26.12 9.82
C GLN A 72 10.48 -26.00 8.72
N LEU A 73 10.84 -25.48 7.54
CA LEU A 73 9.93 -25.39 6.40
C LEU A 73 9.61 -26.78 5.81
N GLY A 74 10.50 -27.75 5.93
CA GLY A 74 10.29 -29.13 5.47
C GLY A 74 9.38 -29.95 6.38
N ALA A 75 9.36 -29.64 7.69
CA ALA A 75 8.52 -30.31 8.68
C ALA A 75 7.09 -29.72 8.79
N LYS A 76 6.83 -28.58 8.13
CA LYS A 76 5.59 -27.81 8.23
C LYS A 76 4.47 -28.39 7.35
N GLU A 77 3.24 -28.40 7.85
CA GLU A 77 2.05 -28.71 7.04
C GLU A 77 1.43 -27.44 6.41
N PRO A 78 0.76 -27.56 5.26
CA PRO A 78 0.02 -26.44 4.66
C PRO A 78 -1.00 -25.85 5.65
N GLY A 79 -0.88 -24.56 5.94
CA GLY A 79 -1.76 -23.82 6.86
C GLY A 79 -1.19 -23.59 8.26
N ASP A 80 -0.06 -24.23 8.60
CA ASP A 80 0.64 -23.96 9.85
C ASP A 80 1.18 -22.52 9.88
N VAL A 81 1.33 -21.99 11.10
CA VAL A 81 2.00 -20.71 11.32
C VAL A 81 3.49 -20.86 11.04
N ASP A 82 4.05 -19.91 10.30
CA ASP A 82 5.48 -19.88 10.02
C ASP A 82 6.32 -19.76 11.30
N PRO A 83 7.48 -20.41 11.38
CA PRO A 83 8.46 -20.15 12.44
C PRO A 83 8.81 -18.66 12.52
N PRO A 84 9.13 -18.10 13.70
CA PRO A 84 9.43 -16.68 13.85
C PRO A 84 10.48 -16.15 12.86
N VAL A 85 11.56 -16.91 12.64
CA VAL A 85 12.61 -16.54 11.67
C VAL A 85 12.09 -16.48 10.24
N VAL A 86 11.16 -17.36 9.84
CA VAL A 86 10.54 -17.33 8.52
C VAL A 86 9.61 -16.13 8.40
N GLN A 87 8.83 -15.82 9.44
CA GLN A 87 7.98 -14.63 9.47
C GLN A 87 8.79 -13.33 9.32
N ASP A 88 9.95 -13.26 9.97
CA ASP A 88 10.87 -12.13 9.88
C ASP A 88 11.47 -12.00 8.48
N LEU A 89 11.93 -13.10 7.87
CA LEU A 89 12.45 -13.10 6.51
C LEU A 89 11.38 -12.67 5.49
N LYS A 90 10.16 -13.19 5.62
CA LYS A 90 9.03 -12.79 4.77
C LYS A 90 8.67 -11.31 4.92
N ARG A 91 8.75 -10.76 6.14
CA ARG A 91 8.60 -9.31 6.38
C ARG A 91 9.70 -8.55 5.63
N ILE A 92 10.97 -8.89 5.81
CA ILE A 92 12.10 -8.20 5.19
C ILE A 92 11.98 -8.19 3.65
N ILE A 93 11.52 -9.30 3.06
CA ILE A 93 11.23 -9.37 1.61
C ILE A 93 10.21 -8.30 1.21
N ARG A 94 9.07 -8.23 1.91
CA ARG A 94 7.99 -7.25 1.64
C ARG A 94 8.45 -5.80 1.82
N GLU A 95 9.25 -5.52 2.84
CA GLU A 95 9.81 -4.19 3.11
C GLU A 95 10.80 -3.76 2.02
N SER A 96 11.64 -4.69 1.57
CA SER A 96 12.60 -4.46 0.47
C SER A 96 11.87 -4.18 -0.85
N GLU A 97 10.82 -4.94 -1.14
CA GLU A 97 9.97 -4.73 -2.33
C GLU A 97 9.25 -3.38 -2.30
N ALA A 98 8.66 -3.01 -1.16
CA ALA A 98 8.01 -1.70 -0.99
C ALA A 98 8.99 -0.54 -1.18
N SER A 99 10.19 -0.65 -0.61
CA SER A 99 11.24 0.37 -0.79
C SER A 99 11.59 0.53 -2.28
N ALA A 100 11.81 -0.59 -2.99
CA ALA A 100 12.07 -0.56 -4.42
C ALA A 100 10.90 -0.01 -5.25
N ALA A 101 9.65 -0.24 -4.82
CA ALA A 101 8.45 0.23 -5.49
C ALA A 101 8.31 1.75 -5.42
N ILE A 102 8.51 2.35 -4.24
CA ILE A 102 8.46 3.81 -4.09
C ILE A 102 9.64 4.51 -4.77
N GLU A 103 10.82 3.86 -4.81
CA GLU A 103 11.98 4.34 -5.58
C GLU A 103 11.70 4.39 -7.07
N ALA A 104 10.98 3.39 -7.61
CA ALA A 104 10.55 3.40 -9.00
C ALA A 104 9.60 4.57 -9.35
N LEU A 105 8.95 5.16 -8.34
CA LEU A 105 8.11 6.37 -8.48
C LEU A 105 8.86 7.67 -8.20
N GLY A 106 10.13 7.61 -7.82
CA GLY A 106 11.01 8.76 -7.59
C GLY A 106 11.14 9.19 -6.13
N LEU A 107 10.68 8.38 -5.18
CA LEU A 107 11.01 8.54 -3.76
C LEU A 107 12.35 7.85 -3.44
N SER A 108 12.77 7.91 -2.18
CA SER A 108 13.90 7.14 -1.65
C SER A 108 13.42 6.18 -0.57
N ALA A 109 14.22 5.17 -0.23
CA ALA A 109 13.94 4.27 0.89
C ALA A 109 13.67 5.03 2.22
N ASP A 110 14.27 6.20 2.44
CA ASP A 110 14.06 7.03 3.63
C ASP A 110 12.63 7.60 3.74
N ASN A 111 11.85 7.57 2.65
CA ASN A 111 10.45 7.94 2.64
C ASN A 111 9.54 6.83 3.17
N ALA A 112 10.03 5.59 3.29
CA ALA A 112 9.28 4.49 3.86
C ALA A 112 9.31 4.53 5.40
N ARG A 113 8.19 4.15 6.01
CA ARG A 113 8.06 3.89 7.44
C ARG A 113 7.38 2.55 7.63
N PHE A 114 8.13 1.55 8.09
CA PHE A 114 7.59 0.23 8.39
C PHE A 114 7.20 0.17 9.86
N LEU A 115 5.90 0.26 10.13
CA LEU A 115 5.37 0.37 11.50
C LEU A 115 5.22 -1.01 12.15
N ASP A 116 5.02 -2.05 11.33
CA ASP A 116 4.81 -3.44 11.74
C ASP A 116 3.87 -3.52 12.96
N LEU A 117 2.64 -3.01 12.82
CA LEU A 117 1.75 -2.79 13.95
C LEU A 117 1.46 -4.11 14.73
N PRO A 118 1.49 -4.08 16.08
CA PRO A 118 1.30 -5.26 16.93
C PRO A 118 0.12 -6.16 16.58
N PHE A 119 -1.04 -5.60 16.18
CA PHE A 119 -2.24 -6.39 15.87
C PHE A 119 -2.02 -7.42 14.74
N TYR A 120 -1.03 -7.16 13.87
CA TYR A 120 -0.76 -7.97 12.68
C TYR A 120 0.27 -9.10 12.92
N ARG A 121 1.10 -8.98 13.96
CA ARG A 121 2.26 -9.86 14.26
C ARG A 121 1.92 -11.28 14.74
N THR A 122 0.68 -11.72 14.53
CA THR A 122 0.20 -13.01 15.04
C THR A 122 0.63 -14.21 14.18
N GLY A 123 1.07 -13.98 12.94
CA GLY A 123 1.28 -15.03 11.94
C GLY A 123 0.00 -15.72 11.46
N MET A 124 -1.16 -15.38 12.03
CA MET A 124 -2.46 -15.97 11.69
C MET A 124 -3.17 -15.17 10.59
N VAL A 125 -4.08 -15.83 9.86
CA VAL A 125 -4.98 -15.16 8.89
C VAL A 125 -5.89 -14.17 9.61
N ARG A 126 -6.52 -14.60 10.71
CA ARG A 126 -7.33 -13.72 11.55
C ARG A 126 -6.44 -12.88 12.46
N LYS A 127 -6.57 -11.56 12.38
CA LYS A 127 -5.77 -10.61 13.15
C LYS A 127 -6.41 -10.28 14.49
N ASN A 128 -5.58 -9.82 15.42
CA ASN A 128 -6.06 -9.30 16.69
C ASN A 128 -6.84 -7.99 16.45
N PRO A 129 -7.75 -7.61 17.35
CA PRO A 129 -8.32 -6.26 17.35
C PRO A 129 -7.21 -5.20 17.52
N ILE A 130 -7.47 -3.99 17.01
CA ILE A 130 -6.59 -2.84 17.25
C ILE A 130 -6.48 -2.56 18.75
N SER A 131 -5.24 -2.45 19.23
CA SER A 131 -4.89 -2.13 20.59
C SER A 131 -4.43 -0.68 20.73
N GLU A 132 -4.28 -0.23 21.98
CA GLU A 132 -3.76 1.10 22.29
C GLU A 132 -2.33 1.31 21.77
N ALA A 133 -1.50 0.26 21.79
CA ALA A 133 -0.14 0.32 21.28
C ALA A 133 -0.09 0.56 19.76
N ASP A 134 -1.03 0.00 19.00
CA ASP A 134 -1.12 0.22 17.55
C ASP A 134 -1.44 1.69 17.25
N ILE A 135 -2.32 2.31 18.06
CA ILE A 135 -2.75 3.69 17.89
C ILE A 135 -1.63 4.66 18.26
N GLU A 136 -0.91 4.37 19.33
CA GLU A 136 0.21 5.22 19.77
C GLU A 136 1.29 5.31 18.69
N ILE A 137 1.67 4.19 18.07
CA ILE A 137 2.66 4.15 16.97
C ILE A 137 2.21 5.07 15.81
N VAL A 138 0.93 5.03 15.43
CA VAL A 138 0.41 5.89 14.36
C VAL A 138 0.33 7.35 14.80
N ALA A 139 -0.07 7.62 16.04
CA ALA A 139 -0.15 8.97 16.60
C ALA A 139 1.22 9.65 16.68
N GLU A 140 2.24 8.93 17.15
CA GLU A 140 3.64 9.40 17.19
C GLU A 140 4.12 9.80 15.79
N LEU A 141 3.83 9.00 14.76
CA LEU A 141 4.19 9.32 13.38
C LEU A 141 3.46 10.57 12.86
N LEU A 142 2.18 10.71 13.16
CA LEU A 142 1.40 11.90 12.76
C LEU A 142 1.96 13.16 13.41
N GLU A 143 2.37 13.09 14.68
CA GLU A 143 2.99 14.21 15.39
C GLU A 143 4.39 14.53 14.88
N GLU A 144 5.19 13.53 14.52
CA GLU A 144 6.50 13.71 13.88
C GLU A 144 6.36 14.45 12.55
N LEU A 145 5.46 13.98 11.68
CA LEU A 145 5.39 14.42 10.28
C LEU A 145 4.55 15.69 10.09
N ARG A 146 3.60 15.94 10.98
CA ARG A 146 2.65 17.06 10.91
C ARG A 146 1.96 17.19 9.54
N PRO A 147 1.27 16.15 9.04
CA PRO A 147 0.79 16.13 7.66
C PRO A 147 -0.36 17.11 7.43
N SER A 148 -0.40 17.73 6.25
CA SER A 148 -1.58 18.47 5.77
C SER A 148 -2.59 17.59 5.04
N MET A 149 -2.14 16.44 4.53
CA MET A 149 -2.95 15.43 3.85
C MET A 149 -2.57 14.03 4.32
N VAL A 150 -3.56 13.17 4.52
CA VAL A 150 -3.36 11.76 4.86
C VAL A 150 -4.10 10.92 3.84
N PHE A 151 -3.43 9.92 3.29
CA PHE A 151 -4.07 8.96 2.39
C PHE A 151 -4.20 7.62 3.10
N ALA A 152 -5.38 7.00 3.03
CA ALA A 152 -5.66 5.75 3.73
C ALA A 152 -6.54 4.83 2.91
N ALA A 153 -6.40 3.52 3.14
CA ALA A 153 -7.26 2.51 2.54
C ALA A 153 -8.66 2.59 3.15
N GLY A 154 -9.61 3.20 2.44
CA GLY A 154 -11.03 3.28 2.80
C GLY A 154 -11.85 2.08 2.34
N ASP A 155 -11.20 0.99 1.93
CA ASP A 155 -11.85 -0.21 1.43
C ASP A 155 -12.39 -1.06 2.59
N LEU A 156 -13.63 -0.78 3.00
CA LEU A 156 -14.31 -1.57 4.03
C LEU A 156 -14.79 -2.94 3.51
N SER A 157 -14.66 -3.19 2.20
CA SER A 157 -14.99 -4.45 1.53
C SER A 157 -13.80 -5.41 1.45
N ASP A 158 -12.66 -5.07 2.06
CA ASP A 158 -11.51 -5.99 2.20
C ASP A 158 -11.96 -7.33 2.82
N PRO A 159 -11.81 -8.46 2.10
CA PRO A 159 -12.22 -9.78 2.56
C PRO A 159 -11.52 -10.23 3.85
N HIS A 160 -10.35 -9.67 4.15
CA HIS A 160 -9.57 -10.00 5.35
C HIS A 160 -9.80 -9.03 6.51
N GLY A 161 -10.53 -7.92 6.28
CA GLY A 161 -10.83 -6.90 7.27
C GLY A 161 -9.61 -6.13 7.81
N THR A 162 -8.42 -6.33 7.23
CA THR A 162 -7.20 -5.68 7.69
C THR A 162 -7.19 -4.21 7.31
N HIS A 163 -7.70 -3.84 6.13
CA HIS A 163 -7.84 -2.42 5.74
C HIS A 163 -8.73 -1.66 6.73
N ARG A 164 -9.84 -2.27 7.18
CA ARG A 164 -10.71 -1.70 8.22
C ARG A 164 -9.99 -1.47 9.54
N MET A 165 -9.21 -2.45 10.01
CA MET A 165 -8.42 -2.31 11.24
C MET A 165 -7.35 -1.23 11.09
N CYS A 166 -6.67 -1.18 9.94
CA CYS A 166 -5.67 -0.14 9.67
C CYS A 166 -6.30 1.26 9.68
N LEU A 167 -7.47 1.41 9.04
CA LEU A 167 -8.21 2.66 9.03
C LEU A 167 -8.67 3.06 10.44
N GLU A 168 -9.16 2.11 11.25
CA GLU A 168 -9.53 2.37 12.65
C GLU A 168 -8.33 2.94 13.44
N ALA A 169 -7.13 2.38 13.26
CA ALA A 169 -5.93 2.89 13.92
C ALA A 169 -5.60 4.32 13.49
N VAL A 170 -5.72 4.63 12.18
CA VAL A 170 -5.51 5.98 11.64
C VAL A 170 -6.53 6.98 12.19
N GLU A 171 -7.82 6.64 12.17
CA GLU A 171 -8.89 7.51 12.67
C GLU A 171 -8.77 7.78 14.18
N ARG A 172 -8.47 6.75 14.96
CA ARG A 172 -8.26 6.88 16.43
C ARG A 172 -6.99 7.68 16.77
N ALA A 173 -5.94 7.58 15.95
CA ALA A 173 -4.74 8.40 16.09
C ALA A 173 -5.01 9.87 15.72
N LEU A 174 -5.72 10.12 14.61
CA LEU A 174 -6.12 11.47 14.19
C LEU A 174 -7.03 12.16 15.20
N ALA A 175 -7.88 11.43 15.93
CA ALA A 175 -8.70 11.99 17.00
C ALA A 175 -7.87 12.57 18.17
N ARG A 176 -6.58 12.19 18.27
CA ARG A 176 -5.64 12.67 19.30
C ARG A 176 -4.62 13.66 18.74
N TYR A 177 -4.60 13.83 17.41
CA TYR A 177 -3.62 14.66 16.72
C TYR A 177 -3.79 16.12 17.15
N SER A 178 -2.69 16.74 17.57
CA SER A 178 -2.66 18.10 18.13
C SER A 178 -2.62 19.19 17.06
N GLY A 179 -2.45 18.82 15.79
CA GLY A 179 -2.36 19.75 14.67
C GLY A 179 -3.70 20.11 14.04
N ASP A 180 -3.62 20.92 12.99
CA ASP A 180 -4.79 21.21 12.17
C ASP A 180 -5.27 19.91 11.51
N PRO A 181 -6.57 19.59 11.55
CA PRO A 181 -7.09 18.37 10.96
C PRO A 181 -6.69 18.24 9.48
N PRO A 182 -5.92 17.20 9.10
CA PRO A 182 -5.49 17.03 7.72
C PRO A 182 -6.69 16.70 6.82
N LEU A 183 -6.54 16.96 5.53
CA LEU A 183 -7.47 16.43 4.53
C LEU A 183 -7.17 14.94 4.34
N ILE A 184 -8.16 14.08 4.57
CA ILE A 184 -7.99 12.63 4.43
C ILE A 184 -8.51 12.20 3.07
N TRP A 185 -7.75 11.39 2.34
CA TRP A 185 -8.11 10.85 1.03
C TRP A 185 -8.21 9.33 1.14
N TYR A 186 -9.43 8.82 1.00
CA TYR A 186 -9.70 7.39 0.98
C TYR A 186 -9.56 6.85 -0.43
N TYR A 187 -8.66 5.90 -0.59
CA TYR A 187 -8.54 5.06 -1.78
C TYR A 187 -9.11 3.67 -1.51
N ARG A 188 -9.41 2.91 -2.57
CA ARG A 188 -9.80 1.50 -2.45
C ARG A 188 -8.71 0.54 -2.94
N GLY A 189 -8.72 -0.69 -2.44
CA GLY A 189 -7.76 -1.73 -2.80
C GLY A 189 -7.89 -2.20 -4.25
N ALA A 190 -7.13 -3.22 -4.65
CA ALA A 190 -7.07 -3.67 -6.05
C ALA A 190 -8.39 -4.21 -6.63
N TRP A 191 -9.39 -4.50 -5.79
CA TRP A 191 -10.60 -5.22 -6.18
C TRP A 191 -11.69 -4.32 -6.74
N VAL A 192 -11.86 -3.13 -6.17
CA VAL A 192 -12.94 -2.20 -6.51
C VAL A 192 -12.39 -0.79 -6.46
N GLU A 193 -12.70 0.03 -7.46
CA GLU A 193 -12.43 1.48 -7.42
C GLU A 193 -13.67 2.23 -6.92
N TRP A 194 -13.50 3.45 -6.38
CA TRP A 194 -14.67 4.29 -6.07
C TRP A 194 -15.51 4.57 -7.33
N GLY A 195 -16.83 4.46 -7.21
CA GLY A 195 -17.74 4.83 -8.29
C GLY A 195 -17.65 6.33 -8.60
N VAL A 196 -17.84 6.73 -9.86
CA VAL A 196 -17.72 8.14 -10.29
C VAL A 196 -18.70 9.08 -9.57
N SER A 197 -19.84 8.57 -9.11
CA SER A 197 -20.81 9.32 -8.29
C SER A 197 -20.43 9.44 -6.82
N GLU A 198 -19.55 8.55 -6.33
CA GLU A 198 -19.06 8.52 -4.95
C GLU A 198 -17.72 9.25 -4.81
N ALA A 199 -16.91 9.28 -5.86
CA ALA A 199 -15.63 9.99 -5.85
C ALA A 199 -15.85 11.50 -5.64
N THR A 200 -15.02 12.12 -4.80
CA THR A 200 -14.93 13.59 -4.69
C THR A 200 -13.77 14.14 -5.50
N VAL A 201 -12.76 13.31 -5.75
CA VAL A 201 -11.62 13.65 -6.58
C VAL A 201 -11.32 12.53 -7.57
N LEU A 202 -11.06 12.94 -8.81
CA LEU A 202 -10.60 12.09 -9.89
C LEU A 202 -9.23 12.58 -10.35
N VAL A 203 -8.25 11.67 -10.39
CA VAL A 203 -6.88 12.00 -10.78
C VAL A 203 -6.60 11.39 -12.15
N PRO A 204 -6.50 12.21 -13.21
CA PRO A 204 -6.22 11.72 -14.54
C PRO A 204 -4.77 11.27 -14.70
N LEU A 205 -4.58 10.13 -15.34
CA LEU A 205 -3.28 9.56 -15.65
C LEU A 205 -3.05 9.54 -17.17
N SER A 206 -1.84 9.95 -17.56
CA SER A 206 -1.28 9.72 -18.89
C SER A 206 -0.82 8.27 -19.06
N GLU A 207 -0.55 7.86 -20.31
CA GLU A 207 0.06 6.55 -20.59
C GLU A 207 1.42 6.38 -19.90
N HIS A 208 2.22 7.45 -19.79
CA HIS A 208 3.51 7.39 -19.11
C HIS A 208 3.35 7.12 -17.60
N GLU A 209 2.42 7.83 -16.95
CA GLU A 209 2.13 7.64 -15.52
C GLU A 209 1.54 6.26 -15.23
N MET A 210 0.64 5.77 -16.10
CA MET A 210 0.11 4.41 -15.99
C MET A 210 1.22 3.37 -16.11
N ARG A 211 2.20 3.55 -17.01
CA ARG A 211 3.36 2.66 -17.12
C ARG A 211 4.24 2.72 -15.87
N ALA A 212 4.52 3.91 -15.35
CA ALA A 212 5.29 4.07 -14.10
C ALA A 212 4.61 3.35 -12.93
N LYS A 213 3.29 3.52 -12.79
CA LYS A 213 2.47 2.81 -11.80
C LYS A 213 2.60 1.29 -11.93
N VAL A 214 2.45 0.75 -13.15
CA VAL A 214 2.62 -0.70 -13.40
C VAL A 214 4.02 -1.19 -13.07
N GLN A 215 5.07 -0.41 -13.41
CA GLN A 215 6.45 -0.77 -13.06
C GLN A 215 6.69 -0.79 -11.55
N ALA A 216 6.05 0.10 -10.80
CA ALA A 216 6.12 0.10 -9.34
C ALA A 216 5.42 -1.14 -8.75
N ILE A 217 4.24 -1.51 -9.26
CA ILE A 217 3.56 -2.77 -8.90
C ILE A 217 4.46 -3.98 -9.17
N PHE A 218 5.21 -3.97 -10.28
CA PHE A 218 6.15 -5.05 -10.60
C PHE A 218 7.34 -5.17 -9.64
N ARG A 219 7.58 -4.21 -8.75
CA ARG A 219 8.63 -4.36 -7.72
C ARG A 219 8.22 -5.29 -6.58
N HIS A 220 6.92 -5.57 -6.42
CA HIS A 220 6.41 -6.57 -5.48
C HIS A 220 6.43 -7.97 -6.09
N GLU A 221 7.64 -8.50 -6.32
CA GLU A 221 7.84 -9.77 -7.03
C GLU A 221 7.20 -10.96 -6.34
N SER A 222 7.31 -11.04 -5.01
CA SER A 222 6.71 -12.09 -4.18
C SER A 222 5.18 -12.13 -4.22
N GLN A 223 4.54 -11.12 -4.82
CA GLN A 223 3.08 -10.97 -4.93
C GLN A 223 2.54 -11.19 -6.34
N LYS A 224 3.41 -11.51 -7.31
CA LYS A 224 3.01 -11.74 -8.70
C LYS A 224 2.42 -13.12 -8.94
N ASP A 225 2.85 -14.10 -8.15
CA ASP A 225 2.24 -15.42 -8.17
C ASP A 225 0.74 -15.31 -7.88
N SER A 226 -0.05 -16.31 -8.32
CA SER A 226 -1.46 -16.43 -7.96
C SER A 226 -1.61 -16.10 -6.48
N ALA A 227 -2.39 -15.05 -6.15
CA ALA A 227 -2.51 -14.59 -4.77
C ALA A 227 -2.71 -15.80 -3.85
N PRO A 228 -2.03 -15.89 -2.69
CA PRO A 228 -2.18 -17.02 -1.77
C PRO A 228 -3.65 -17.33 -1.43
N PHE A 229 -4.50 -16.31 -1.57
CA PHE A 229 -5.95 -16.38 -1.53
C PHE A 229 -6.52 -15.77 -2.83
N PRO A 230 -6.57 -16.51 -3.94
CA PRO A 230 -7.09 -15.97 -5.18
C PRO A 230 -8.61 -15.88 -5.05
N GLY A 231 -9.15 -14.67 -5.25
CA GLY A 231 -10.59 -14.49 -5.45
C GLY A 231 -11.07 -15.16 -6.75
N ALA A 232 -12.32 -14.93 -7.12
CA ALA A 232 -12.88 -15.53 -8.35
C ALA A 232 -12.28 -14.95 -9.66
N ASP A 233 -11.48 -13.89 -9.57
CA ASP A 233 -10.87 -13.22 -10.73
C ASP A 233 -9.45 -13.76 -10.99
N PRO A 234 -9.21 -14.43 -12.14
CA PRO A 234 -7.92 -15.05 -12.45
C PRO A 234 -6.84 -14.06 -12.90
N ARG A 235 -7.18 -12.76 -13.09
CA ARG A 235 -6.21 -11.74 -13.53
C ARG A 235 -5.12 -11.52 -12.49
N GLU A 236 -3.95 -11.06 -12.94
CA GLU A 236 -2.90 -10.56 -12.04
C GLU A 236 -3.29 -9.17 -11.46
N PHE A 237 -2.72 -8.79 -10.32
CA PHE A 237 -3.06 -7.50 -9.68
C PHE A 237 -2.86 -6.30 -10.60
N TRP A 238 -1.76 -6.25 -11.36
CA TRP A 238 -1.50 -5.14 -12.28
C TRP A 238 -2.55 -5.04 -13.40
N GLN A 239 -3.08 -6.17 -13.88
CA GLN A 239 -4.13 -6.20 -14.90
C GLN A 239 -5.42 -5.62 -14.34
N ARG A 240 -5.81 -6.05 -13.13
CA ARG A 240 -6.97 -5.48 -12.42
C ARG A 240 -6.84 -3.97 -12.23
N VAL A 241 -5.66 -3.49 -11.84
CA VAL A 241 -5.40 -2.06 -11.66
C VAL A 241 -5.49 -1.29 -12.97
N VAL A 242 -4.91 -1.82 -14.06
CA VAL A 242 -5.00 -1.19 -15.39
C VAL A 242 -6.45 -1.12 -15.85
N ASP A 243 -7.18 -2.23 -15.75
CA ASP A 243 -8.56 -2.33 -16.23
C ASP A 243 -9.47 -1.40 -15.42
N ARG A 244 -9.42 -1.44 -14.08
CA ARG A 244 -10.28 -0.58 -13.25
C ARG A 244 -10.03 0.92 -13.49
N ASN A 245 -8.76 1.34 -13.63
CA ASN A 245 -8.46 2.76 -13.84
C ASN A 245 -8.83 3.21 -15.27
N ARG A 246 -8.78 2.31 -16.27
CA ARG A 246 -9.30 2.58 -17.61
C ARG A 246 -10.82 2.65 -17.62
N GLU A 247 -11.51 1.73 -16.96
CA GLU A 247 -12.97 1.72 -16.85
C GLU A 247 -13.50 3.03 -16.27
N THR A 248 -12.85 3.57 -15.22
CA THR A 248 -13.20 4.90 -14.68
C THR A 248 -13.04 6.01 -15.73
N ALA A 249 -11.93 6.03 -16.48
CA ALA A 249 -11.66 7.03 -17.51
C ALA A 249 -12.64 6.92 -18.70
N ASP A 250 -12.91 5.70 -19.17
CA ASP A 250 -13.82 5.41 -20.27
C ASP A 250 -15.27 5.78 -19.91
N LEU A 251 -15.68 5.51 -18.66
CA LEU A 251 -16.99 5.93 -18.16
C LEU A 251 -17.12 7.45 -18.20
N LEU A 252 -16.15 8.19 -17.67
CA LEU A 252 -16.19 9.66 -17.67
C LEU A 252 -16.16 10.24 -19.10
N ALA A 253 -15.39 9.64 -20.00
CA ALA A 253 -15.38 10.01 -21.41
C ALA A 253 -16.76 9.77 -22.06
N SER A 254 -17.42 8.65 -21.75
CA SER A 254 -18.78 8.35 -22.25
C SER A 254 -19.84 9.33 -21.73
N LEU A 255 -19.60 9.97 -20.59
CA LEU A 255 -20.43 11.04 -20.01
C LEU A 255 -20.11 12.43 -20.60
N GLY A 256 -19.16 12.53 -21.54
CA GLY A 256 -18.80 13.76 -22.23
C GLY A 256 -17.65 14.56 -21.60
N LEU A 257 -16.95 14.01 -20.61
CA LEU A 257 -15.75 14.63 -20.04
C LEU A 257 -14.50 14.36 -20.89
N PRO A 258 -13.39 15.11 -20.70
CA PRO A 258 -12.17 14.87 -21.45
C PRO A 258 -11.66 13.44 -21.29
N ALA A 259 -11.22 12.84 -22.39
CA ALA A 259 -10.69 11.48 -22.40
C ALA A 259 -9.24 11.45 -21.89
N TYR A 260 -8.98 10.56 -20.93
CA TYR A 260 -7.65 10.27 -20.39
C TYR A 260 -7.34 8.80 -20.53
N ARG A 261 -6.07 8.42 -20.34
CA ARG A 261 -5.67 7.02 -20.46
C ARG A 261 -6.24 6.17 -19.32
N ALA A 262 -6.24 6.72 -18.12
CA ALA A 262 -6.72 6.07 -16.91
C ALA A 262 -7.05 7.15 -15.89
N MET A 263 -7.85 6.82 -14.88
CA MET A 263 -8.13 7.68 -13.74
C MET A 263 -8.13 6.88 -12.43
N GLU A 264 -7.56 7.48 -11.39
CA GLU A 264 -7.74 7.04 -10.01
C GLU A 264 -8.84 7.86 -9.35
N ALA A 265 -9.61 7.25 -8.46
CA ALA A 265 -10.75 7.88 -7.81
C ALA A 265 -10.58 7.85 -6.28
N TYR A 266 -10.95 8.95 -5.62
CA TYR A 266 -10.79 9.12 -4.18
C TYR A 266 -12.01 9.76 -3.54
N VAL A 267 -12.20 9.49 -2.26
CA VAL A 267 -13.15 10.20 -1.40
C VAL A 267 -12.38 11.02 -0.37
N THR A 268 -12.68 12.30 -0.29
CA THR A 268 -12.01 13.24 0.61
C THR A 268 -12.86 13.52 1.84
N MET A 269 -12.23 13.46 3.01
CA MET A 269 -12.85 13.66 4.31
C MET A 269 -12.07 14.71 5.12
N ARG A 270 -12.78 15.47 5.95
CA ARG A 270 -12.19 16.34 6.97
C ARG A 270 -13.09 16.34 8.19
N CYS A 271 -12.51 16.08 9.36
CA CYS A 271 -13.25 16.04 10.63
C CYS A 271 -14.46 15.07 10.65
N GLY A 272 -14.41 14.00 9.86
CA GLY A 272 -15.50 13.02 9.73
C GLY A 272 -16.53 13.35 8.65
N ASP A 273 -16.48 14.55 8.07
CA ASP A 273 -17.39 14.98 7.01
C ASP A 273 -16.75 14.82 5.63
N ARG A 274 -17.57 14.45 4.64
CA ARG A 274 -17.16 14.40 3.24
C ARG A 274 -16.90 15.83 2.76
N VAL A 275 -15.71 16.08 2.24
CA VAL A 275 -15.36 17.36 1.62
C VAL A 275 -15.81 17.30 0.17
N GLU A 276 -16.90 17.98 -0.13
CA GLU A 276 -17.37 18.18 -1.49
C GLU A 276 -16.69 19.42 -2.11
N ALA A 277 -16.57 19.43 -3.43
CA ALA A 277 -16.12 20.63 -4.13
C ALA A 277 -17.09 21.77 -3.79
N GLN A 278 -16.56 22.95 -3.53
CA GLN A 278 -17.40 24.12 -3.31
C GLN A 278 -18.30 24.32 -4.54
N GLU A 279 -19.61 24.27 -4.35
CA GLU A 279 -20.53 24.69 -5.40
C GLU A 279 -20.29 26.18 -5.62
N ILE A 280 -19.68 26.52 -6.76
CA ILE A 280 -19.54 27.89 -7.22
C ILE A 280 -20.74 28.14 -8.13
N PRO A 281 -21.77 28.88 -7.70
CA PRO A 281 -22.90 29.17 -8.57
C PRO A 281 -22.40 29.90 -9.80
N THR A 282 -22.86 29.53 -11.00
CA THR A 282 -22.44 30.18 -12.25
C THR A 282 -22.62 31.71 -12.20
N ALA A 283 -23.62 32.18 -11.44
CA ALA A 283 -23.85 33.61 -11.19
C ALA A 283 -22.68 34.31 -10.47
N SER A 284 -21.99 33.62 -9.55
CA SER A 284 -20.85 34.18 -8.80
C SER A 284 -19.59 34.38 -9.65
N LEU A 285 -19.48 33.72 -10.81
CA LEU A 285 -18.38 33.93 -11.76
C LEU A 285 -18.53 35.21 -12.59
N GLY A 286 -19.69 35.89 -12.51
CA GLY A 286 -19.99 37.08 -13.29
C GLY A 286 -19.78 38.42 -12.57
N GLU A 287 -19.49 38.43 -11.26
CA GLU A 287 -19.52 39.67 -10.45
C GLU A 287 -18.14 40.36 -10.25
N GLU A 288 -17.01 39.74 -10.63
CA GLU A 288 -15.68 40.36 -10.48
C GLU A 288 -15.21 41.17 -11.71
N GLY A 289 -16.14 41.61 -12.56
CA GLY A 289 -15.83 42.39 -13.78
C GLY A 289 -16.65 43.67 -13.89
N GLY A 290 -16.52 44.59 -12.93
CA GLY A 290 -17.14 45.92 -12.93
C GLY A 290 -16.20 47.00 -12.41
#